data_AF-A0A150GBL2-F1
#
_entry.id   AF-A0A150GBL2-F1
#
_cell.length_a   1.000
_cell.length_b   1.000
_cell.length_c   1.000
_cell.angle_alpha   90.00
_cell.angle_beta   90.00
_cell.angle_gamma   90.00
#
_symmetry.space_group_name_H-M   'P 1'
#
loop_
_entity.id
_entity.type
_entity.pdbx_description
1 polymer ?
#
loop_
_entity_poly.entity_id
_entity_poly.type
_entity_poly.pdbx_seq_one_letter_code
_entity_poly.pdbx_strand_id
1 'polypeptide(L)'
;MPAASPSPSDAARGEAAAEAQPSSSGGEASGSPTTGFRRVVDSRRGGGVATRSLEGVVHIQNTFNNIHLTLTDNDGLVKASVSAGVVGFRGSRKSQPAAAERAAEELARRALALGYGKVAVQLKGPGNTKQYAVQSLAAGGLVLTSLADVTPIPYNGCRQPKRRRV
;
A
#
# COMPACT_ATOMS: atom_id res chain seq x y z
N MET A 1 25.30 -18.64 -46.71
CA MET A 1 24.43 -17.64 -47.37
C MET A 1 23.61 -16.94 -46.30
N PRO A 2 23.77 -15.61 -46.09
CA PRO A 2 23.08 -14.87 -45.05
C PRO A 2 21.83 -14.14 -45.57
N ALA A 3 20.72 -14.23 -44.86
CA ALA A 3 19.52 -13.36 -44.94
C ALA A 3 18.54 -13.81 -43.85
N ALA A 4 17.81 -12.99 -43.10
CA ALA A 4 17.79 -11.56 -42.88
C ALA A 4 17.02 -11.36 -41.57
N SER A 5 17.53 -10.56 -40.66
CA SER A 5 16.82 -10.04 -39.49
C SER A 5 15.85 -8.93 -39.92
N PRO A 6 14.55 -8.97 -39.60
CA PRO A 6 13.70 -7.80 -39.74
C PRO A 6 13.82 -6.88 -38.52
N SER A 7 14.40 -5.70 -38.73
CA SER A 7 14.39 -4.56 -37.82
C SER A 7 13.10 -3.72 -37.98
N PRO A 8 12.78 -2.84 -37.02
CA PRO A 8 11.42 -2.35 -36.74
C PRO A 8 11.14 -1.00 -37.41
N SER A 9 10.02 -0.84 -38.14
CA SER A 9 9.63 0.49 -38.63
C SER A 9 8.15 0.78 -38.90
N ASP A 10 7.20 -0.15 -38.82
CA ASP A 10 5.82 0.16 -39.25
C ASP A 10 4.73 -0.25 -38.26
N ALA A 11 4.35 0.67 -37.38
CA ALA A 11 2.98 0.82 -36.87
C ALA A 11 2.83 2.12 -36.05
N ALA A 12 3.07 3.26 -36.70
CA ALA A 12 2.49 4.52 -36.25
C ALA A 12 1.07 4.63 -36.82
N ARG A 13 0.06 4.48 -35.96
CA ARG A 13 -1.29 5.04 -36.15
C ARG A 13 -1.87 5.36 -34.78
N GLY A 14 -1.96 6.65 -34.48
CA GLY A 14 -2.73 7.18 -33.37
C GLY A 14 -4.14 7.57 -33.83
N GLU A 15 -5.08 7.55 -32.89
CA GLU A 15 -6.38 8.24 -32.83
C GLU A 15 -6.74 8.23 -31.32
N ALA A 16 -6.64 9.34 -30.60
CA ALA A 16 -7.64 10.41 -30.43
C ALA A 16 -8.76 10.07 -29.41
N ALA A 17 -8.67 10.76 -28.26
CA ALA A 17 -9.71 11.33 -27.40
C ALA A 17 -11.07 10.62 -27.19
N ALA A 18 -11.38 10.29 -25.93
CA ALA A 18 -12.70 10.56 -25.35
C ALA A 18 -12.63 10.60 -23.81
N GLU A 19 -12.86 11.81 -23.30
CA GLU A 19 -13.09 12.17 -21.91
C GLU A 19 -14.53 11.79 -21.54
N ALA A 20 -14.75 11.11 -20.41
CA ALA A 20 -16.09 10.88 -19.86
C ALA A 20 -16.06 10.99 -18.34
N GLN A 21 -16.68 12.05 -17.85
CA GLN A 21 -16.96 12.28 -16.44
C GLN A 21 -18.11 11.38 -15.93
N PRO A 22 -18.12 11.06 -14.62
CA PRO A 22 -19.12 10.20 -14.00
C PRO A 22 -20.45 10.91 -13.74
N SER A 23 -21.57 10.26 -14.05
CA SER A 23 -22.91 10.71 -13.71
C SER A 23 -23.34 10.20 -12.33
N SER A 24 -23.82 11.14 -11.52
CA SER A 24 -24.42 10.98 -10.21
C SER A 24 -25.95 10.84 -10.27
N SER A 25 -26.51 9.89 -9.53
CA SER A 25 -27.82 9.94 -8.88
C SER A 25 -27.71 9.07 -7.62
N GLY A 26 -27.72 9.61 -6.40
CA GLY A 26 -28.91 10.09 -5.69
C GLY A 26 -29.79 8.87 -5.34
N GLY A 27 -29.98 8.39 -4.12
CA GLY A 27 -29.70 8.89 -2.78
C GLY A 27 -30.85 8.37 -1.91
N GLU A 28 -30.56 7.75 -0.76
CA GLU A 28 -31.56 7.63 0.31
C GLU A 28 -30.85 7.42 1.65
N ALA A 29 -31.19 8.29 2.59
CA ALA A 29 -30.76 8.27 3.97
C ALA A 29 -31.77 7.48 4.80
N SER A 30 -31.30 6.62 5.71
CA SER A 30 -31.86 6.46 7.06
C SER A 30 -31.11 5.36 7.82
N GLY A 31 -30.78 5.64 9.07
CA GLY A 31 -30.31 4.62 10.02
C GLY A 31 -28.96 4.91 10.66
N SER A 32 -28.97 5.67 11.76
CA SER A 32 -27.99 5.51 12.84
C SER A 32 -28.78 5.44 14.15
N PRO A 33 -28.24 4.93 15.28
CA PRO A 33 -26.99 4.20 15.50
C PRO A 33 -27.23 2.88 16.30
N THR A 34 -26.20 2.03 16.49
CA THR A 34 -25.89 1.34 17.79
C THR A 34 -24.65 0.48 17.62
N THR A 35 -23.58 0.86 18.34
CA THR A 35 -22.56 0.02 19.01
C THR A 35 -21.24 0.77 18.93
N GLY A 36 -20.84 1.29 20.08
CA GLY A 36 -19.83 2.33 20.21
C GLY A 36 -18.43 1.89 19.81
N PHE A 37 -17.74 2.77 19.09
CA PHE A 37 -16.40 3.21 19.44
C PHE A 37 -16.19 4.63 18.89
N ARG A 38 -15.72 5.49 19.79
CA ARG A 38 -15.39 6.93 19.72
C ARG A 38 -15.36 7.61 18.34
N ARG A 39 -16.21 8.64 18.17
CA ARG A 39 -15.93 9.79 17.28
C ARG A 39 -14.65 10.48 17.74
N VAL A 40 -13.70 10.70 16.84
CA VAL A 40 -12.60 11.64 17.02
C VAL A 40 -12.57 12.59 15.83
N VAL A 41 -12.98 13.82 16.16
CA VAL A 41 -12.66 15.15 15.59
C VAL A 41 -13.28 15.57 14.25
N ASP A 42 -14.23 16.50 14.42
CA ASP A 42 -14.69 17.56 13.52
C ASP A 42 -13.57 18.16 12.64
N SER A 43 -13.74 18.11 11.33
CA SER A 43 -12.94 18.86 10.36
C SER A 43 -13.38 20.33 10.32
N ARG A 44 -12.90 21.16 11.25
CA ARG A 44 -13.01 22.62 11.15
C ARG A 44 -11.65 23.23 10.80
N ARG A 45 -11.63 23.83 9.60
CA ARG A 45 -10.86 25.00 9.12
C ARG A 45 -9.49 25.30 9.73
N GLY A 46 -8.53 25.45 8.82
CA GLY A 46 -7.71 26.66 8.76
C GLY A 46 -6.26 26.51 9.23
N GLY A 47 -5.34 26.70 8.28
CA GLY A 47 -3.93 26.90 8.57
C GLY A 47 -3.08 26.43 7.41
N GLY A 48 -2.86 27.30 6.42
CA GLY A 48 -1.76 27.16 5.48
C GLY A 48 -0.45 27.30 6.26
N VAL A 49 0.02 26.18 6.80
CA VAL A 49 1.30 26.08 7.50
C VAL A 49 2.30 25.59 6.48
N ALA A 50 3.45 26.26 6.41
CA ALA A 50 4.59 25.92 5.56
C ALA A 50 4.77 24.39 5.48
N THR A 51 4.84 23.86 4.26
CA THR A 51 4.84 22.43 3.92
C THR A 51 6.09 21.70 4.45
N ARG A 52 6.21 21.60 5.77
CA ARG A 52 7.03 20.58 6.40
C ARG A 52 6.30 19.26 6.22
N SER A 53 6.75 18.48 5.25
CA SER A 53 6.31 17.10 5.08
C SER A 53 6.44 16.36 6.41
N LEU A 54 5.36 15.74 6.87
CA LEU A 54 5.37 14.91 8.06
C LEU A 54 6.26 13.69 7.82
N GLU A 55 6.99 13.32 8.86
CA GLU A 55 7.82 12.12 8.88
C GLU A 55 7.05 11.00 9.59
N GLY A 56 7.03 9.81 9.00
CA GLY A 56 6.32 8.66 9.54
C GLY A 56 7.07 7.36 9.35
N VAL A 57 6.49 6.28 9.89
CA VAL A 57 7.01 4.92 9.75
C VAL A 57 5.98 4.08 8.99
N VAL A 58 6.43 3.33 7.99
CA VAL A 58 5.60 2.33 7.32
C VAL A 58 6.05 0.94 7.74
N HIS A 59 5.14 0.24 8.39
CA HIS A 59 5.31 -1.15 8.76
C HIS A 59 4.76 -2.04 7.66
N ILE A 60 5.62 -2.89 7.10
CA ILE A 60 5.29 -3.89 6.08
C ILE A 60 5.31 -5.25 6.75
N GLN A 61 4.13 -5.81 7.03
CA GLN A 61 3.99 -7.17 7.52
C GLN A 61 3.72 -8.10 6.34
N ASN A 62 4.71 -8.90 5.98
CA ASN A 62 4.64 -9.84 4.88
C ASN A 62 4.61 -11.28 5.37
N THR A 63 3.45 -11.91 5.20
CA THR A 63 3.24 -13.34 5.43
C THR A 63 3.11 -14.06 4.09
N PHE A 64 3.22 -15.39 4.07
CA PHE A 64 3.12 -16.17 2.82
C PHE A 64 1.81 -15.97 2.05
N ASN A 65 0.73 -15.58 2.74
CA ASN A 65 -0.62 -15.52 2.16
C ASN A 65 -1.14 -14.09 2.00
N ASN A 66 -0.50 -13.10 2.63
CA ASN A 66 -0.97 -11.72 2.63
C ASN A 66 0.13 -10.73 3.01
N ILE A 67 -0.04 -9.51 2.51
CA ILE A 67 0.75 -8.34 2.88
C ILE A 67 -0.15 -7.28 3.51
N HIS A 68 0.28 -6.76 4.66
CA HIS A 68 -0.36 -5.66 5.37
C HIS A 68 0.62 -4.49 5.46
N LEU A 69 0.17 -3.33 5.02
CA LEU A 69 0.92 -2.09 5.05
C LEU A 69 0.23 -1.14 6.01
N THR A 70 0.98 -0.64 6.98
CA THR A 70 0.45 0.28 8.01
C THR A 70 1.34 1.49 8.09
N LEU A 71 0.75 2.67 7.93
CA LEU A 71 1.39 3.95 8.16
C LEU A 71 1.12 4.39 9.61
N THR A 72 2.20 4.70 10.32
CA THR A 72 2.18 5.21 11.69
C THR A 72 3.01 6.49 11.82
N ASP A 73 2.70 7.27 12.85
CA ASP A 73 3.62 8.28 13.36
C ASP A 73 4.83 7.65 14.06
N ASN A 74 5.82 8.46 14.39
CA ASN A 74 6.93 8.07 15.26
C ASN A 74 6.46 7.60 16.66
N ASP A 75 5.31 8.11 17.12
CA ASP A 75 4.66 7.71 18.38
C ASP A 75 3.88 6.39 18.27
N GLY A 76 3.85 5.75 17.09
CA GLY A 76 3.18 4.47 16.88
C GLY A 76 1.66 4.57 16.67
N LEU A 77 1.10 5.78 16.57
CA LEU A 77 -0.31 5.97 16.23
C LEU A 77 -0.57 5.64 14.76
N VAL A 78 -1.47 4.70 14.51
CA VAL A 78 -1.86 4.28 13.16
C VAL A 78 -2.74 5.34 12.49
N LYS A 79 -2.35 5.78 11.30
CA LYS A 79 -3.12 6.74 10.51
C LYS A 79 -3.87 6.08 9.36
N ALA A 80 -3.20 5.21 8.64
CA ALA A 80 -3.76 4.49 7.52
C ALA A 80 -3.23 3.06 7.49
N SER A 81 -4.11 2.13 7.12
CA SER A 81 -3.72 0.75 6.84
C SER A 81 -4.35 0.28 5.54
N VAL A 82 -3.60 -0.51 4.79
CA VAL A 82 -4.02 -1.12 3.53
C VAL A 82 -3.49 -2.55 3.53
N SER A 83 -4.22 -3.46 2.88
CA SER A 83 -3.74 -4.82 2.63
C SER A 83 -4.16 -5.26 1.25
N ALA A 84 -3.55 -6.33 0.72
CA ALA A 84 -3.97 -6.91 -0.56
C ALA A 84 -5.47 -7.25 -0.60
N GLY A 85 -6.06 -7.59 0.55
CA GLY A 85 -7.50 -7.86 0.64
C GLY A 85 -8.41 -6.63 0.49
N VAL A 86 -7.93 -5.44 0.83
CA VAL A 86 -8.68 -4.16 0.71
C VAL A 86 -8.74 -3.72 -0.75
N VAL A 87 -7.64 -3.91 -1.48
CA VAL A 87 -7.49 -3.65 -2.92
C VAL A 87 -8.32 -4.62 -3.79
N GLY A 88 -8.96 -5.61 -3.18
CA GLY A 88 -9.85 -6.55 -3.87
C GLY A 88 -9.20 -7.87 -4.30
N PHE A 89 -7.94 -8.13 -3.93
CA PHE A 89 -7.34 -9.45 -4.20
C PHE A 89 -7.93 -10.52 -3.27
N ARG A 90 -8.23 -11.69 -3.86
CA ARG A 90 -8.85 -12.84 -3.18
C ARG A 90 -8.06 -14.12 -3.45
N GLY A 91 -8.12 -15.06 -2.49
CA GLY A 91 -7.44 -16.36 -2.56
C GLY A 91 -5.93 -16.23 -2.70
N SER A 92 -5.33 -17.10 -3.52
CA SER A 92 -3.88 -17.16 -3.79
C SER A 92 -3.33 -15.91 -4.48
N ARG A 93 -4.18 -15.03 -5.03
CA ARG A 93 -3.71 -13.79 -5.68
C ARG A 93 -3.22 -12.75 -4.67
N LYS A 94 -3.51 -12.92 -3.38
CA LYS A 94 -3.04 -12.01 -2.31
C LYS A 94 -1.53 -12.07 -2.06
N SER A 95 -0.88 -13.18 -2.41
CA SER A 95 0.56 -13.39 -2.22
C SER A 95 1.39 -13.10 -3.47
N GLN A 96 0.75 -12.61 -4.54
CA GLN A 96 1.43 -12.23 -5.79
C GLN A 96 2.03 -10.82 -5.70
N PRO A 97 3.12 -10.52 -6.43
CA PRO A 97 3.77 -9.21 -6.39
C PRO A 97 2.83 -8.06 -6.80
N ALA A 98 1.99 -8.27 -7.81
CA ALA A 98 1.00 -7.28 -8.25
C ALA A 98 0.02 -6.85 -7.15
N ALA A 99 -0.24 -7.72 -6.16
CA ALA A 99 -1.09 -7.36 -5.02
C ALA A 99 -0.37 -6.46 -4.02
N ALA A 100 0.95 -6.63 -3.86
CA ALA A 100 1.77 -5.77 -3.02
C ALA A 100 1.96 -4.38 -3.62
N GLU A 101 2.17 -4.30 -4.94
CA GLU A 101 2.32 -3.05 -5.67
C GLU A 101 1.07 -2.17 -5.52
N ARG A 102 -0.10 -2.71 -5.85
CA ARG A 102 -1.36 -1.94 -5.74
C ARG A 102 -1.70 -1.56 -4.30
N ALA A 103 -1.40 -2.42 -3.32
CA ALA A 103 -1.60 -2.08 -1.90
C ALA A 103 -0.69 -0.92 -1.47
N ALA A 104 0.56 -0.90 -1.96
CA ALA A 104 1.51 0.16 -1.68
C ALA A 104 1.12 1.49 -2.35
N GLU A 105 0.64 1.45 -3.59
CA GLU A 105 0.10 2.64 -4.27
C GLU A 105 -1.09 3.24 -3.51
N GLU A 106 -2.04 2.42 -3.08
CA GLU A 106 -3.18 2.89 -2.29
C GLU A 106 -2.75 3.49 -0.96
N LEU A 107 -1.76 2.89 -0.28
CA LEU A 107 -1.22 3.44 0.96
C LEU A 107 -0.51 4.78 0.71
N ALA A 108 0.29 4.88 -0.35
CA ALA A 108 0.99 6.11 -0.71
C ALA A 108 0.01 7.25 -0.99
N ARG A 109 -1.07 6.98 -1.74
CA ARG A 109 -2.15 7.96 -1.97
C ARG A 109 -2.78 8.45 -0.66
N ARG A 110 -3.07 7.54 0.28
CA ARG A 110 -3.61 7.91 1.60
C ARG A 110 -2.60 8.69 2.45
N ALA A 111 -1.31 8.33 2.38
CA ALA A 111 -0.25 9.01 3.10
C ALA A 111 -0.05 10.45 2.62
N LEU A 112 -0.06 10.68 1.31
CA LEU A 112 0.04 12.01 0.70
C LEU A 112 -1.15 12.89 1.07
N ALA A 113 -2.38 12.34 1.09
CA ALA A 113 -3.57 13.07 1.52
C ALA A 113 -3.50 13.55 2.98
N LEU A 114 -2.72 12.86 3.82
CA LEU A 114 -2.47 13.21 5.21
C LEU A 114 -1.24 14.11 5.41
N GLY A 115 -0.46 14.39 4.35
CA GLY A 115 0.72 15.25 4.40
C GLY A 115 2.04 14.56 4.77
N TYR A 116 2.12 13.22 4.73
CA TYR A 116 3.39 12.49 4.89
C TYR A 116 4.18 12.53 3.59
N GLY A 117 5.42 12.99 3.68
CA GLY A 117 6.33 13.01 2.52
C GLY A 117 7.61 12.20 2.73
N LYS A 118 8.02 11.97 3.98
CA LYS A 118 9.18 11.15 4.32
C LYS A 118 8.75 9.97 5.19
N VAL A 119 9.30 8.80 4.89
CA VAL A 119 8.90 7.58 5.57
C VAL A 119 10.10 6.69 5.84
N ALA A 120 10.21 6.18 7.06
CA ALA A 120 11.08 5.05 7.40
C ALA A 120 10.32 3.73 7.23
N VAL A 121 10.91 2.76 6.53
CA VAL A 121 10.25 1.47 6.24
C VAL A 121 10.80 0.39 7.14
N GLN A 122 9.89 -0.30 7.82
CA GLN A 122 10.18 -1.47 8.64
C GLN A 122 9.55 -2.72 8.02
N LEU A 123 10.39 -3.66 7.61
CA LEU A 123 9.99 -4.92 6.99
C LEU A 123 9.87 -6.01 8.05
N LYS A 124 8.78 -6.79 8.02
CA LYS A 124 8.56 -7.91 8.93
C LYS A 124 8.06 -9.13 8.17
N GLY A 125 8.59 -10.31 8.50
CA GLY A 125 8.10 -11.61 8.06
C GLY A 125 8.88 -12.20 6.87
N PRO A 126 8.65 -13.46 6.46
CA PRO A 126 9.48 -14.14 5.46
C PRO A 126 8.98 -14.03 4.01
N GLY A 127 7.86 -13.35 3.75
CA GLY A 127 7.24 -13.34 2.41
C GLY A 127 8.11 -12.66 1.33
N ASN A 128 8.06 -13.18 0.10
CA ASN A 128 8.89 -12.73 -1.03
C ASN A 128 8.44 -11.39 -1.65
N THR A 129 7.23 -10.93 -1.35
CA THR A 129 6.63 -9.74 -1.98
C THR A 129 7.04 -8.40 -1.34
N LYS A 130 7.97 -8.39 -0.39
CA LYS A 130 8.38 -7.17 0.34
C LYS A 130 8.98 -6.11 -0.58
N GLN A 131 9.87 -6.52 -1.48
CA GLN A 131 10.66 -5.62 -2.32
C GLN A 131 9.76 -4.81 -3.27
N TYR A 132 8.74 -5.45 -3.84
CA TYR A 132 7.75 -4.80 -4.69
C TYR A 132 6.96 -3.71 -3.95
N ALA A 133 6.57 -3.95 -2.70
CA ALA A 133 5.91 -2.93 -1.89
C ALA A 133 6.81 -1.70 -1.65
N VAL A 134 8.09 -1.92 -1.35
CA VAL A 134 9.07 -0.83 -1.14
C VAL A 134 9.25 -0.01 -2.43
N GLN A 135 9.38 -0.69 -3.56
CA GLN A 135 9.52 -0.05 -4.87
C GLN A 135 8.28 0.78 -5.23
N SER A 136 7.08 0.25 -5.01
CA SER A 136 5.83 0.98 -5.27
C SER A 136 5.59 2.14 -4.30
N LEU A 137 6.04 2.05 -3.04
CA LEU A 137 5.98 3.19 -2.11
C LEU A 137 6.87 4.36 -2.59
N ALA A 138 8.06 4.05 -3.10
CA ALA A 138 8.94 5.04 -3.69
C ALA A 138 8.34 5.65 -4.98
N ALA A 139 7.76 4.81 -5.85
CA ALA A 139 7.06 5.26 -7.06
C ALA A 139 5.80 6.09 -6.74
N GLY A 140 5.17 5.84 -5.59
CA GLY A 140 4.00 6.56 -5.09
C GLY A 140 4.29 7.96 -4.54
N GLY A 141 5.53 8.45 -4.62
CA GLY A 141 5.90 9.82 -4.24
C GLY A 141 6.32 10.00 -2.77
N LEU A 142 6.55 8.90 -2.04
CA LEU A 142 7.11 8.95 -0.69
C LEU A 142 8.63 8.85 -0.73
N VAL A 143 9.31 9.74 0.00
CA VAL A 143 10.77 9.70 0.15
C VAL A 143 11.13 8.71 1.25
N LEU A 144 11.82 7.63 0.88
CA LEU A 144 12.26 6.60 1.82
C LEU A 144 13.54 7.06 2.54
N THR A 145 13.49 7.17 3.87
CA THR A 145 14.65 7.61 4.67
C THR A 145 15.50 6.44 5.17
N SER A 146 14.86 5.34 5.57
CA SER A 146 15.53 4.15 6.09
C SER A 146 14.77 2.90 5.70
N LEU A 147 15.51 1.80 5.52
CA LEU A 147 14.98 0.48 5.25
C LEU A 147 15.58 -0.49 6.27
N ALA A 148 14.76 -1.00 7.20
CA ALA A 148 15.19 -1.93 8.23
C ALA A 148 14.34 -3.21 8.19
N ASP A 149 14.97 -4.39 8.29
CA ASP A 149 14.26 -5.64 8.51
C ASP A 149 14.19 -5.95 10.01
N VAL A 150 12.97 -5.99 10.54
CA VAL A 150 12.62 -6.25 11.94
C VAL A 150 11.93 -7.62 12.10
N THR A 151 12.24 -8.57 11.22
CA THR A 151 11.73 -9.94 11.32
C THR A 151 12.24 -10.62 12.60
N PRO A 152 11.35 -11.02 13.53
CA PRO A 152 11.77 -11.56 14.81
C PRO A 152 12.35 -12.97 14.63
N ILE A 153 13.58 -13.18 15.12
CA ILE A 153 14.24 -14.48 15.19
C ILE A 153 14.14 -14.98 16.64
N PRO A 154 13.38 -16.06 16.93
CA PRO A 154 13.24 -16.56 18.27
C PRO A 154 14.47 -17.37 18.72
N TYR A 155 14.99 -17.07 19.91
CA TYR A 155 16.05 -17.86 20.56
C TYR A 155 15.48 -19.11 21.24
N ASN A 156 15.21 -20.17 20.47
CA ASN A 156 14.70 -21.45 20.98
C ASN A 156 13.49 -21.30 21.94
N GLY A 157 12.54 -20.42 21.58
CA GLY A 157 11.33 -20.14 22.36
C GLY A 157 10.25 -21.23 22.21
N CYS A 158 9.03 -20.83 21.81
CA CYS A 158 7.93 -21.77 21.65
C CYS A 158 8.21 -22.85 20.58
N ARG A 159 7.76 -24.08 20.84
CA ARG A 159 7.87 -25.19 19.89
C ARG A 159 7.10 -24.88 18.61
N GLN A 160 7.76 -25.01 17.45
CA GLN A 160 7.11 -24.84 16.15
C GLN A 160 5.99 -25.87 15.93
N PRO A 161 4.91 -25.51 15.22
CA PRO A 161 3.86 -26.45 14.87
C PRO A 161 4.42 -27.68 14.15
N LYS A 162 3.83 -28.85 14.41
CA LYS A 162 4.22 -30.10 13.74
C LYS A 162 4.17 -29.90 12.22
N ARG A 163 5.22 -30.35 11.52
CA ARG A 163 5.29 -30.29 10.05
C ARG A 163 4.01 -30.85 9.44
N ARG A 164 3.34 -30.03 8.63
CA ARG A 164 2.10 -30.40 7.95
C ARG A 164 2.38 -31.58 6.99
N ARG A 165 1.48 -32.55 6.97
CA ARG A 165 1.49 -33.69 6.03
C ARG A 165 0.48 -33.34 4.94
N VAL A 166 0.98 -33.04 3.75
CA VAL A 166 0.20 -32.85 2.51
C VAL A 166 0.81 -33.72 1.44
#